data_AF-A0A252D4D1-F1
#
_entry.id   AF-A0A252D4D1-F1
#
_cell.length_a   1.000
_cell.length_b   1.000
_cell.length_c   1.000
_cell.angle_alpha   90.00
_cell.angle_beta   90.00
_cell.angle_gamma   90.00
#
_symmetry.space_group_name_H-M   'P 1'
#
loop_
_entity.id
_entity.type
_entity.pdbx_description
1 polymer ?
#
loop_
_entity_poly.entity_id
_entity_poly.type
_entity_poly.pdbx_seq_one_letter_code
_entity_poly.pdbx_strand_id
1 'polypeptide(L)'
;IWSISCYIAENFDAYLLTTSPASLLNWLNERWQDLKDLALTEVSLQSLSIEGQIALMSGGHVRNLLLLMKEAIKYTNTLPIPTRALQRSMSELRNTYRNTVFANEWEALATVYHSKEIENDPLYRGLLFNRCILEYRYLNGEGESQVWYDIHPLIKGIKEFQDTFNRLYPA
;
A
#
# COMPACT_ATOMS: atom_id res chain seq x y z
N ILE A 1 -1.64 -3.22 -47.20
CA ILE A 1 -2.25 -3.46 -45.86
C ILE A 1 -2.08 -4.90 -45.37
N TRP A 2 -1.62 -5.85 -46.20
CA TRP A 2 -1.30 -7.23 -45.77
C TRP A 2 0.21 -7.54 -45.67
N SER A 3 1.06 -6.61 -45.20
CA SER A 3 2.49 -6.93 -44.97
C SER A 3 3.11 -6.37 -43.70
N ILE A 4 2.36 -5.62 -42.88
CA ILE A 4 2.86 -5.09 -41.59
C ILE A 4 2.40 -5.98 -40.42
N SER A 5 1.35 -6.79 -40.59
CA SER A 5 0.83 -7.63 -39.50
C SER A 5 1.62 -8.92 -39.24
N CYS A 6 2.49 -9.37 -40.16
CA CYS A 6 3.31 -10.57 -39.94
C CYS A 6 4.66 -10.26 -39.23
N TYR A 7 5.22 -9.06 -39.39
CA TYR A 7 6.55 -8.74 -38.87
C TYR A 7 6.59 -8.51 -37.34
N ILE A 8 5.44 -8.27 -36.71
CA ILE A 8 5.35 -8.09 -35.26
C ILE A 8 5.08 -9.42 -34.53
N ALA A 9 4.45 -10.40 -35.20
CA ALA A 9 4.21 -11.72 -34.61
C ALA A 9 5.50 -12.55 -34.51
N GLU A 10 6.40 -12.46 -35.49
CA GLU A 10 7.65 -13.23 -35.49
C GLU A 10 8.72 -12.69 -34.54
N ASN A 11 8.60 -11.44 -34.07
CA ASN A 11 9.58 -10.82 -33.16
C ASN A 11 9.20 -10.86 -31.68
N PHE A 12 7.98 -11.27 -31.32
CA PHE A 12 7.59 -11.42 -29.92
C PHE A 12 8.06 -12.77 -29.33
N ASP A 13 8.15 -13.81 -30.17
CA ASP A 13 8.64 -15.13 -29.75
C ASP A 13 10.16 -15.18 -29.56
N ALA A 14 10.92 -14.30 -30.23
CA ALA A 14 12.38 -14.26 -30.13
C ALA A 14 12.90 -13.68 -28.80
N TYR A 15 12.13 -12.81 -28.13
CA TYR A 15 12.57 -12.20 -26.86
C TYR A 15 12.24 -13.07 -25.63
N LEU A 16 11.24 -13.95 -25.73
CA LEU A 16 10.83 -14.84 -24.63
C LEU A 16 11.69 -16.11 -24.51
N LEU A 17 12.55 -16.42 -25.48
CA LEU A 17 13.39 -17.64 -25.49
C LEU A 17 14.85 -17.43 -25.05
N THR A 18 15.27 -16.21 -24.71
CA THR A 18 16.66 -15.94 -24.28
C THR A 18 16.86 -15.91 -22.76
N THR A 19 15.78 -15.85 -21.98
CA THR A 19 15.88 -16.01 -20.52
C THR A 19 15.67 -17.47 -20.19
N SER A 20 16.76 -18.20 -19.94
CA SER A 20 16.69 -19.56 -19.41
C SER A 20 15.74 -19.58 -18.20
N PRO A 21 14.80 -20.54 -18.11
CA PRO A 21 13.94 -20.71 -16.93
C PRO A 21 14.73 -20.73 -15.62
N ALA A 22 16.00 -21.17 -15.66
CA ALA A 22 16.91 -21.16 -14.53
C ALA A 22 17.33 -19.75 -14.09
N SER A 23 17.50 -18.80 -15.01
CA SER A 23 17.85 -17.41 -14.68
C SER A 23 16.68 -16.67 -14.05
N LEU A 24 15.46 -16.91 -14.54
CA LEU A 24 14.23 -16.38 -13.93
C LEU A 24 14.01 -16.97 -12.53
N LEU A 25 14.19 -18.29 -12.40
CA LEU A 25 14.04 -18.98 -11.12
C LEU A 25 15.10 -18.52 -10.11
N ASN A 26 16.35 -18.33 -10.53
CA ASN A 26 17.40 -17.76 -9.68
C ASN A 26 17.05 -16.34 -9.25
N TRP A 27 16.61 -15.48 -10.17
CA TRP A 27 16.18 -14.12 -9.83
C TRP A 27 15.00 -14.12 -8.84
N LEU A 28 13.99 -14.97 -9.06
CA LEU A 28 12.85 -15.11 -8.14
C LEU A 28 13.29 -15.63 -6.77
N ASN A 29 14.24 -16.57 -6.71
CA ASN A 29 14.78 -17.09 -5.47
C ASN A 29 15.60 -16.04 -4.71
N GLU A 30 16.42 -15.25 -5.40
CA GLU A 30 17.16 -14.12 -4.82
C GLU A 30 16.18 -13.10 -4.24
N ARG A 31 15.15 -12.70 -5.00
CA ARG A 31 14.11 -11.77 -4.53
C ARG A 31 13.27 -12.35 -3.38
N TRP A 32 13.01 -13.66 -3.38
CA TRP A 32 12.30 -14.33 -2.28
C TRP A 32 13.16 -14.36 -1.01
N GLN A 33 14.48 -14.50 -1.14
CA GLN A 33 15.38 -14.44 -0.01
C GLN A 33 15.47 -13.02 0.56
N ASP A 34 15.54 -11.99 -0.29
CA ASP A 34 15.49 -10.59 0.15
C ASP A 34 14.19 -10.30 0.94
N LEU A 35 13.06 -10.89 0.51
CA LEU A 35 11.78 -10.75 1.20
C LEU A 35 11.75 -11.47 2.55
N LYS A 36 12.40 -12.64 2.67
CA LYS A 36 12.56 -13.33 3.96
C LYS A 36 13.42 -12.53 4.92
N ASP A 37 14.54 -12.00 4.44
CA ASP A 37 15.48 -11.22 5.27
C ASP A 37 14.81 -9.94 5.76
N LEU A 38 14.01 -9.28 4.91
CA LEU A 38 13.18 -8.14 5.28
C LEU A 38 12.11 -8.51 6.33
N ALA A 39 11.44 -9.66 6.18
CA ALA A 39 10.40 -10.11 7.10
C ALA A 39 10.95 -10.57 8.47
N LEU A 40 12.20 -11.03 8.51
CA LEU A 40 12.88 -11.52 9.71
C LEU A 40 13.70 -10.45 10.43
N THR A 41 13.80 -9.24 9.87
CA THR A 41 14.46 -8.13 10.53
C THR A 41 13.63 -7.70 11.75
N GLU A 42 14.17 -7.86 12.96
CA GLU A 42 13.55 -7.37 14.19
C GLU A 42 13.43 -5.83 14.13
N VAL A 43 12.23 -5.34 13.82
CA VAL A 43 11.94 -3.90 13.81
C VAL A 43 11.81 -3.43 15.26
N SER A 44 12.90 -2.92 15.83
CA SER A 44 12.86 -2.23 17.13
C SER A 44 12.17 -0.87 16.97
N LEU A 45 10.95 -0.74 17.49
CA LEU A 45 10.10 0.45 17.41
C LEU A 45 10.44 1.54 18.45
N GLN A 46 11.63 1.49 19.07
CA GLN A 46 12.01 2.38 20.18
C GLN A 46 12.45 3.78 19.72
N SER A 47 12.77 3.92 18.43
CA SER A 47 12.74 5.16 17.66
C SER A 47 12.29 4.75 16.27
N LEU A 48 11.24 5.34 15.71
CA LEU A 48 10.63 4.79 14.49
C LEU A 48 11.60 4.90 13.31
N SER A 49 12.36 3.83 13.08
CA SER A 49 13.30 3.71 11.98
C SER A 49 12.55 3.91 10.65
N ILE A 50 13.28 4.16 9.56
CA ILE A 50 12.67 4.37 8.24
C ILE A 50 11.82 3.14 7.85
N GLU A 51 12.26 1.95 8.21
CA GLU A 51 11.55 0.68 8.06
C GLU A 51 10.26 0.66 8.88
N GLY A 52 10.32 1.06 10.15
CA GLY A 52 9.13 1.21 11.01
C GLY A 52 8.12 2.21 10.46
N GLN A 53 8.58 3.32 9.87
CA GLN A 53 7.70 4.32 9.24
C GLN A 53 7.01 3.76 8.01
N ILE A 54 7.72 3.05 7.14
CA ILE A 54 7.13 2.40 5.95
C ILE A 54 6.10 1.36 6.38
N ALA A 55 6.44 0.53 7.37
CA ALA A 55 5.53 -0.48 7.90
C ALA A 55 4.24 0.14 8.45
N LEU A 56 4.35 1.15 9.30
CA LEU A 56 3.17 1.84 9.84
C LEU A 56 2.37 2.55 8.76
N MET A 57 3.01 3.27 7.83
CA MET A 57 2.30 4.00 6.78
C MET A 57 1.65 3.10 5.73
N SER A 58 2.09 1.83 5.62
CA SER A 58 1.42 0.83 4.80
C SER A 58 0.09 0.35 5.38
N GLY A 59 -0.18 0.64 6.66
CA GLY A 59 -1.34 0.14 7.40
C GLY A 59 -1.28 -1.36 7.69
N GLY A 60 -0.09 -1.97 7.63
CA GLY A 60 0.10 -3.42 7.75
C GLY A 60 -0.24 -4.20 6.48
N HIS A 61 -0.49 -3.52 5.36
CA HIS A 61 -0.86 -4.17 4.11
C HIS A 61 0.35 -4.32 3.17
N VAL A 62 0.78 -5.56 2.91
CA VAL A 62 2.01 -5.86 2.14
C VAL A 62 2.04 -5.19 0.76
N ARG A 63 0.90 -5.07 0.09
CA ARG A 63 0.83 -4.38 -1.22
C ARG A 63 1.17 -2.89 -1.08
N ASN A 64 0.69 -2.22 -0.03
CA ASN A 64 0.98 -0.80 0.20
C ASN A 64 2.42 -0.60 0.69
N LEU A 65 2.96 -1.55 1.46
CA LEU A 65 4.38 -1.59 1.84
C LEU A 65 5.26 -1.62 0.58
N LEU A 66 5.01 -2.57 -0.32
CA LEU A 66 5.76 -2.71 -1.58
C LEU A 66 5.60 -1.48 -2.49
N LEU A 67 4.41 -0.85 -2.51
CA LEU A 67 4.21 0.40 -3.25
C LEU A 67 5.03 1.56 -2.67
N LEU A 68 5.03 1.74 -1.34
CA LEU A 68 5.83 2.75 -0.66
C LEU A 68 7.33 2.55 -0.92
N MET A 69 7.81 1.31 -0.86
CA MET A 69 9.20 0.96 -1.12
C MET A 69 9.56 1.18 -2.59
N LYS A 70 8.76 0.66 -3.53
CA LYS A 70 8.96 0.85 -4.97
C LYS A 70 9.04 2.33 -5.33
N GLU A 71 8.16 3.14 -4.77
CA GLU A 71 8.13 4.58 -5.01
C GLU A 71 9.35 5.28 -4.38
N ALA A 72 9.76 4.90 -3.16
CA ALA A 72 10.96 5.49 -2.53
C ALA A 72 12.26 5.11 -3.29
N ILE A 73 12.35 3.90 -3.84
CA ILE A 73 13.50 3.45 -4.64
C ILE A 73 13.65 4.30 -5.91
N LYS A 74 12.57 4.80 -6.52
CA LYS A 74 12.67 5.71 -7.68
C LYS A 74 13.48 6.98 -7.39
N TYR A 75 13.51 7.41 -6.12
CA TYR A 75 14.22 8.61 -5.67
C TYR A 75 15.55 8.31 -4.99
N THR A 76 16.03 7.08 -5.10
CA THR A 76 17.18 6.56 -4.36
C THR A 76 18.09 5.79 -5.31
N ASN A 77 19.37 6.19 -5.40
CA ASN A 77 20.38 5.48 -6.20
C ASN A 77 21.27 4.55 -5.35
N THR A 78 21.20 4.66 -4.01
CA THR A 78 22.05 3.94 -3.06
C THR A 78 21.26 3.64 -1.78
N LEU A 79 21.44 2.45 -1.22
CA LEU A 79 20.91 2.12 0.11
C LEU A 79 21.81 2.70 1.22
N PRO A 80 21.25 3.03 2.41
CA PRO A 80 19.83 2.92 2.80
C PRO A 80 18.94 4.00 2.18
N ILE A 81 17.63 3.74 2.10
CA ILE A 81 16.65 4.70 1.55
C ILE A 81 16.66 5.99 2.41
N PRO A 82 16.94 7.16 1.82
CA PRO A 82 16.97 8.40 2.58
C PRO A 82 15.56 8.85 2.95
N THR A 83 15.41 9.49 4.11
CA THR A 83 14.11 9.99 4.63
C THR A 83 13.34 10.83 3.62
N ARG A 84 14.02 11.67 2.83
CA ARG A 84 13.39 12.49 1.78
C ARG A 84 12.69 11.67 0.69
N ALA A 85 13.26 10.52 0.32
CA ALA A 85 12.70 9.64 -0.70
C ALA A 85 11.43 8.96 -0.17
N LEU A 86 11.44 8.58 1.10
CA LEU A 86 10.28 8.06 1.79
C LEU A 86 9.17 9.12 1.96
N GLN A 87 9.50 10.33 2.40
CA GLN A 87 8.51 11.41 2.51
C GLN A 87 7.84 11.71 1.16
N ARG A 88 8.63 11.68 0.08
CA ARG A 88 8.10 11.83 -1.28
C ARG A 88 7.18 10.69 -1.66
N SER A 89 7.55 9.43 -1.39
CA SER A 89 6.66 8.31 -1.67
C SER A 89 5.35 8.36 -0.88
N MET A 90 5.39 8.75 0.39
CA MET A 90 4.19 8.99 1.19
C MET A 90 3.31 10.08 0.57
N SER A 91 3.91 11.17 0.07
CA SER A 91 3.19 12.25 -0.60
C SER A 91 2.49 11.79 -1.89
N GLU A 92 3.18 11.02 -2.73
CA GLU A 92 2.59 10.49 -3.97
C GLU A 92 1.44 9.51 -3.70
N LEU A 93 1.59 8.64 -2.71
CA LEU A 93 0.51 7.74 -2.32
C LEU A 93 -0.66 8.49 -1.68
N ARG A 94 -0.42 9.57 -0.92
CA ARG A 94 -1.50 10.45 -0.46
C ARG A 94 -2.26 11.09 -1.62
N ASN A 95 -1.56 11.55 -2.65
CA ASN A 95 -2.20 12.08 -3.86
C ASN A 95 -3.08 11.02 -4.54
N THR A 96 -2.62 9.77 -4.55
CA THR A 96 -3.41 8.65 -5.08
C THR A 96 -4.72 8.48 -4.32
N TYR A 97 -4.69 8.49 -2.97
CA TYR A 97 -5.91 8.44 -2.16
C TYR A 97 -6.80 9.67 -2.38
N ARG A 98 -6.23 10.88 -2.40
CA ARG A 98 -7.00 12.11 -2.66
C ARG A 98 -7.78 12.04 -3.99
N ASN A 99 -7.16 11.48 -5.02
CA ASN A 99 -7.80 11.36 -6.34
C ASN A 99 -8.78 10.18 -6.44
N THR A 100 -8.69 9.22 -5.52
CA THR A 100 -9.54 8.02 -5.50
C THR A 100 -10.82 8.25 -4.68
N VAL A 101 -10.73 9.03 -3.60
CA VAL A 101 -11.86 9.30 -2.70
C VAL A 101 -12.76 10.37 -3.32
N PHE A 102 -14.03 10.04 -3.53
CA PHE A 102 -15.02 11.01 -4.00
C PHE A 102 -15.44 11.98 -2.88
N ALA A 103 -15.92 13.16 -3.26
CA ALA A 103 -16.26 14.22 -2.32
C ALA A 103 -17.30 13.80 -1.25
N ASN A 104 -18.23 12.91 -1.60
CA ASN A 104 -19.26 12.40 -0.71
C ASN A 104 -18.76 11.27 0.23
N GLU A 105 -17.53 10.78 0.07
CA GLU A 105 -17.01 9.64 0.84
C GLU A 105 -16.16 10.07 2.04
N TRP A 106 -15.75 11.34 2.11
CA TRP A 106 -14.94 11.86 3.23
C TRP A 106 -15.66 11.74 4.58
N GLU A 107 -16.98 11.91 4.61
CA GLU A 107 -17.77 11.75 5.83
C GLU A 107 -17.78 10.29 6.29
N ALA A 108 -17.93 9.34 5.37
CA ALA A 108 -17.85 7.91 5.69
C ALA A 108 -16.48 7.53 6.26
N LEU A 109 -15.38 8.06 5.69
CA LEU A 109 -14.04 7.85 6.23
C LEU A 109 -13.88 8.44 7.64
N ALA A 110 -14.44 9.61 7.90
CA ALA A 110 -14.45 10.22 9.24
C ALA A 110 -15.24 9.37 10.24
N THR A 111 -16.41 8.87 9.85
CA THR A 111 -17.23 7.97 10.67
C THR A 111 -16.47 6.71 11.04
N VAL A 112 -15.85 6.03 10.07
CA VAL A 112 -15.08 4.80 10.31
C VAL A 112 -13.88 5.07 11.20
N TYR A 113 -13.19 6.20 10.99
CA TYR A 113 -12.09 6.60 11.86
C TYR A 113 -12.54 6.81 13.31
N HIS A 114 -13.75 7.31 13.54
CA HIS A 114 -14.33 7.50 14.86
C HIS A 114 -14.84 6.19 15.48
N SER A 115 -15.71 5.46 14.78
CA SER A 115 -16.44 4.29 15.30
C SER A 115 -15.64 2.99 15.28
N LYS A 116 -14.66 2.87 14.37
CA LYS A 116 -13.94 1.62 14.02
C LYS A 116 -14.83 0.52 13.42
N GLU A 117 -16.03 0.90 12.96
CA GLU A 117 -17.03 0.00 12.39
C GLU A 117 -17.44 0.48 11.00
N ILE A 118 -17.96 -0.44 10.19
CA ILE A 118 -18.54 -0.16 8.86
C ILE A 118 -19.93 -0.79 8.77
N GLU A 119 -20.79 -0.18 7.94
CA GLU A 119 -22.03 -0.81 7.53
C GLU A 119 -21.80 -1.69 6.29
N ASN A 120 -22.61 -2.73 6.11
CA ASN A 120 -22.50 -3.63 4.97
C ASN A 120 -23.21 -3.06 3.74
N ASP A 121 -22.73 -1.92 3.24
CA ASP A 121 -23.31 -1.22 2.10
C ASP A 121 -22.31 -1.08 0.92
N PRO A 122 -22.78 -0.67 -0.27
CA PRO A 122 -21.91 -0.47 -1.43
C PRO A 122 -20.81 0.60 -1.25
N LEU A 123 -21.06 1.63 -0.43
CA LEU A 123 -20.13 2.73 -0.19
C LEU A 123 -18.90 2.23 0.57
N TYR A 124 -19.08 1.55 1.71
CA TYR A 124 -17.98 1.00 2.49
C TYR A 124 -17.27 -0.14 1.75
N ARG A 125 -17.99 -0.95 0.96
CA ARG A 125 -17.37 -1.96 0.08
C ARG A 125 -16.45 -1.32 -0.97
N GLY A 126 -16.87 -0.20 -1.55
CA GLY A 126 -16.04 0.60 -2.46
C GLY A 126 -14.78 1.11 -1.79
N LEU A 127 -14.90 1.65 -0.57
CA LEU A 127 -13.76 2.16 0.20
C LEU A 127 -12.80 1.04 0.66
N LEU A 128 -13.30 -0.15 0.97
CA LEU A 128 -12.49 -1.34 1.24
C LEU A 128 -11.73 -1.81 -0.01
N PHE A 129 -12.42 -1.90 -1.15
CA PHE A 129 -11.80 -2.26 -2.44
C PHE A 129 -10.72 -1.23 -2.84
N ASN A 130 -11.05 0.05 -2.64
CA ASN A 130 -10.23 1.24 -2.53
C ASN A 130 -8.92 1.09 -1.73
N ARG A 131 -8.92 0.22 -0.71
CA ARG A 131 -7.99 0.26 0.44
C ARG A 131 -7.95 1.63 1.12
N CYS A 132 -9.02 2.41 1.01
CA CYS A 132 -9.21 3.63 1.80
C CYS A 132 -9.58 3.26 3.24
N ILE A 133 -10.31 2.15 3.40
CA ILE A 133 -10.54 1.47 4.68
C ILE A 133 -9.73 0.17 4.68
N LEU A 134 -9.21 -0.20 5.84
CA LEU A 134 -8.50 -1.44 6.11
C LEU A 134 -9.25 -2.23 7.17
N GLU A 135 -9.37 -3.55 6.94
CA GLU A 135 -9.89 -4.50 7.93
C GLU A 135 -8.73 -5.10 8.72
N TYR A 136 -8.88 -5.07 10.04
CA TYR A 136 -7.94 -5.65 10.98
C TYR A 136 -8.61 -6.78 11.75
N ARG A 137 -7.83 -7.81 12.07
CA ARG A 137 -8.29 -8.97 12.84
C ARG A 137 -7.33 -9.25 13.97
N TYR A 138 -7.86 -9.56 15.14
CA TYR A 138 -7.10 -10.05 16.27
C TYR A 138 -7.89 -11.14 17.00
N LEU A 139 -7.20 -12.02 17.72
CA LEU A 139 -7.85 -13.02 18.57
C LEU A 139 -8.10 -12.41 19.95
N ASN A 140 -9.32 -12.51 20.46
CA ASN A 140 -9.62 -12.16 21.85
C ASN A 140 -9.04 -13.23 22.81
N GLY A 141 -9.18 -13.01 24.11
CA GLY A 141 -8.69 -13.93 25.14
C GLY A 141 -9.32 -15.33 25.11
N GLU A 142 -10.42 -15.50 24.36
CA GLU A 142 -11.16 -16.76 24.18
C GLU A 142 -10.81 -17.45 22.84
N GLY A 143 -9.90 -16.87 22.05
CA GLY A 143 -9.48 -17.40 20.75
C GLY A 143 -10.43 -17.07 19.60
N GLU A 144 -11.42 -16.21 19.81
CA GLU A 144 -12.33 -15.76 18.76
C GLU A 144 -11.72 -14.59 17.98
N SER A 145 -11.88 -14.62 16.65
CA SER A 145 -11.43 -13.56 15.77
C SER A 145 -12.36 -12.34 15.87
N GLN A 146 -11.86 -11.25 16.41
CA GLN A 146 -12.50 -9.94 16.42
C GLN A 146 -12.04 -9.13 15.21
N VAL A 147 -12.98 -8.44 14.56
CA VAL A 147 -12.74 -7.64 13.36
C VAL A 147 -13.02 -6.19 13.68
N TRP A 148 -12.14 -5.30 13.23
CA TRP A 148 -12.34 -3.85 13.33
C TRP A 148 -11.76 -3.16 12.10
N TYR A 149 -12.17 -1.90 11.89
CA TYR A 149 -11.82 -1.15 10.69
C TYR A 149 -11.10 0.15 11.06
N ASP A 150 -10.15 0.55 10.22
CA ASP A 150 -9.59 1.91 10.28
C ASP A 150 -9.38 2.45 8.87
N ILE A 151 -9.26 3.77 8.76
CA ILE A 151 -8.83 4.36 7.50
C ILE A 151 -7.34 4.10 7.26
N HIS A 152 -6.95 4.06 5.99
CA HIS A 152 -5.54 3.93 5.63
C HIS A 152 -4.71 5.05 6.27
N PRO A 153 -3.55 4.76 6.92
CA PRO A 153 -2.79 5.77 7.68
C PRO A 153 -2.42 7.03 6.90
N LEU A 154 -2.11 6.89 5.61
CA LEU A 154 -1.81 8.04 4.75
C LEU A 154 -2.98 9.03 4.60
N ILE A 155 -4.23 8.56 4.66
CA ILE A 155 -5.44 9.40 4.56
C ILE A 155 -5.54 10.37 5.75
N LYS A 156 -5.03 10.00 6.93
CA LYS A 156 -4.99 10.86 8.13
C LYS A 156 -4.23 12.19 7.89
N GLY A 157 -3.33 12.20 6.90
CA GLY A 157 -2.56 13.38 6.50
C GLY A 157 -3.17 14.18 5.34
N ILE A 158 -4.39 13.87 4.90
CA ILE A 158 -5.09 14.58 3.82
C ILE A 158 -5.99 15.67 4.44
N LYS A 159 -5.92 16.89 3.89
CA LYS A 159 -6.61 18.07 4.45
C LYS A 159 -8.13 17.89 4.44
N GLU A 160 -8.67 17.37 3.35
CA GLU A 160 -10.11 17.12 3.16
C GLU A 160 -10.67 16.18 4.23
N PHE A 161 -9.89 15.15 4.59
CA PHE A 161 -10.21 14.27 5.72
C PHE A 161 -10.15 15.01 7.05
N GLN A 162 -9.07 15.74 7.33
CA GLN A 162 -8.90 16.48 8.59
C GLN A 162 -10.01 17.51 8.82
N ASP A 163 -10.33 18.30 7.78
CA ASP A 163 -11.41 19.29 7.81
C ASP A 163 -12.76 18.61 8.09
N THR A 164 -13.04 17.50 7.41
CA THR A 164 -14.29 16.75 7.57
C THR A 164 -14.41 16.13 8.96
N PHE A 165 -13.33 15.51 9.45
CA PHE A 165 -13.31 14.88 10.76
C PHE A 165 -13.51 15.92 11.88
N ASN A 166 -12.80 17.05 11.83
CA ASN A 166 -12.93 18.12 12.82
C ASN A 166 -14.32 18.77 12.81
N ARG A 167 -14.98 18.83 11.64
CA ARG A 167 -16.35 19.32 11.51
C ARG A 167 -17.38 18.37 12.14
N LEU A 168 -17.20 17.05 11.97
CA LEU A 168 -18.15 16.04 12.47
C LEU A 168 -17.92 15.68 13.93
N TYR A 169 -16.67 15.66 14.37
CA TYR A 169 -16.24 15.26 15.72
C TYR A 169 -15.36 16.34 16.34
N PRO A 170 -15.93 17.51 16.69
CA PRO A 170 -15.19 18.57 17.36
C PRO A 170 -14.71 18.09 18.75
N ALA A 171 -13.55 18.60 19.17
CA ALA A 171 -12.94 18.31 20.47
C ALA A 171 -13.71 18.92 21.65
#